data_AF-A0AAW4P6C8-F1
#
_entry.id   AF-A0AAW4P6C8-F1
#
_cell.length_a   1.000
_cell.length_b   1.000
_cell.length_c   1.000
_cell.angle_alpha   90.00
_cell.angle_beta   90.00
_cell.angle_gamma   90.00
#
_symmetry.space_group_name_H-M   'P 1'
#
loop_
_entity.id
_entity.type
_entity.pdbx_description
1 polymer ?
#
loop_
_entity_poly.entity_id
_entity_poly.type
_entity_poly.pdbx_seq_one_letter_code
_entity_poly.pdbx_strand_id
1 'polypeptide(L)' 'MSAHERLSDAVFEAVAAREGVDPTDLPEPVFPQIDPDALDNLFRRGTGRVAFRYLDYEVTVSSSGDVSIETLGDR' A
#
# COMPACT_ATOMS: atom_id res chain seq x y z
N MET A 1 -13.37 7.19 -14.44
CA MET A 1 -13.08 6.75 -13.07
C MET A 1 -12.09 5.60 -13.19
N SER A 2 -10.81 5.93 -13.17
CA SER A 2 -9.71 4.98 -13.45
C SER A 2 -9.53 4.06 -12.25
N ALA A 3 -9.30 2.78 -12.51
CA ALA A 3 -9.02 1.78 -11.47
C ALA A 3 -7.75 2.08 -10.64
N HIS A 4 -6.91 3.03 -11.11
CA HIS A 4 -5.67 3.47 -10.47
C HIS A 4 -5.86 4.19 -9.13
N GLU A 5 -7.03 4.80 -8.87
CA GLU A 5 -7.33 5.39 -7.55
C GLU A 5 -7.46 4.28 -6.49
N ARG A 6 -8.24 3.22 -6.75
CA ARG A 6 -8.71 2.33 -5.68
C ARG A 6 -7.64 1.51 -4.96
N LEU A 7 -6.58 1.06 -5.66
CA LEU A 7 -5.56 0.21 -5.03
C LEU A 7 -4.58 1.06 -4.21
N SER A 8 -4.22 2.22 -4.75
CA SER A 8 -3.45 3.26 -4.07
C SER A 8 -4.20 3.69 -2.82
N ASP A 9 -5.48 4.03 -2.96
CA ASP A 9 -6.36 4.44 -1.87
C ASP A 9 -6.46 3.37 -0.78
N ALA A 10 -6.57 2.08 -1.14
CA ALA A 10 -6.59 0.99 -0.17
C ALA A 10 -5.28 0.89 0.64
N VAL A 11 -4.14 1.14 -0.01
CA VAL A 11 -2.84 1.20 0.68
C VAL A 11 -2.79 2.42 1.61
N PHE A 12 -3.22 3.58 1.13
CA PHE A 12 -3.30 4.80 1.94
C PHE A 12 -4.21 4.61 3.15
N GLU A 13 -5.42 4.09 2.97
CA GLU A 13 -6.37 3.80 4.04
C GLU A 13 -5.81 2.82 5.05
N ALA A 14 -5.13 1.75 4.61
CA ALA A 14 -4.54 0.78 5.51
C ALA A 14 -3.43 1.39 6.36
N VAL A 15 -2.53 2.18 5.75
CA VAL A 15 -1.42 2.84 6.46
C VAL A 15 -1.96 3.93 7.39
N ALA A 16 -2.92 4.71 6.95
CA ALA A 16 -3.60 5.72 7.74
C ALA A 16 -4.33 5.14 8.96
N ALA A 17 -5.09 4.05 8.76
CA ALA A 17 -5.77 3.34 9.83
C ALA A 17 -4.78 2.74 10.85
N ARG A 18 -3.58 2.33 10.40
CA ARG A 18 -2.51 1.82 11.25
C ARG A 18 -1.89 2.93 12.11
N GLU A 19 -1.58 4.06 11.51
CA GLU A 19 -1.00 5.24 12.17
C GLU A 19 -2.04 6.02 12.99
N GLY A 20 -3.33 5.77 12.77
CA GLY A 20 -4.42 6.50 13.41
C GLY A 20 -4.54 7.95 12.94
N VAL A 21 -4.02 8.25 11.75
CA VAL A 21 -4.07 9.57 11.12
C VAL A 21 -4.94 9.54 9.87
N ASP A 22 -5.28 10.71 9.34
CA ASP A 22 -5.92 10.78 8.03
C ASP A 22 -4.92 10.36 6.94
N PRO A 23 -5.33 9.66 5.87
CA PRO A 23 -4.45 9.33 4.75
C PRO A 23 -3.79 10.55 4.10
N THR A 24 -4.38 11.74 4.24
CA THR A 24 -3.77 13.00 3.79
C THR A 24 -2.75 13.59 4.77
N ASP A 25 -2.74 13.12 6.03
CA ASP A 25 -1.84 13.54 7.11
C ASP A 25 -0.68 12.57 7.34
N LEU A 26 -0.50 11.55 6.48
CA LEU A 26 0.58 10.58 6.62
C LEU A 26 1.96 11.25 6.56
N PRO A 27 2.83 11.00 7.56
CA PRO A 27 4.17 11.58 7.60
C PRO A 27 5.04 10.93 6.53
N GLU A 28 5.65 11.77 5.71
CA GLU A 28 6.35 11.47 4.45
C GLU A 28 5.45 11.03 3.29
N PRO A 29 5.75 11.50 2.06
CA PRO A 29 4.94 11.11 0.93
C PRO A 29 5.21 9.62 0.70
N VAL A 30 4.17 8.79 0.87
CA VAL A 30 4.12 7.41 0.32
C VAL A 30 4.25 7.47 -1.22
N PHE A 31 3.88 8.63 -1.79
CA PHE A 31 3.79 8.95 -3.20
C PHE A 31 5.04 8.81 -4.09
N PRO A 32 6.31 8.95 -3.65
CA PRO A 32 7.46 8.74 -4.54
C PRO A 32 7.88 7.27 -4.61
N GLN A 33 7.49 6.42 -3.64
CA GLN A 33 8.00 5.05 -3.56
C GLN A 33 7.11 4.03 -4.28
N ILE A 34 5.83 4.35 -4.46
CA ILE A 34 4.86 3.43 -5.03
C ILE A 34 4.16 4.13 -6.18
N ASP A 35 4.41 3.65 -7.40
CA ASP A 35 3.70 4.07 -8.60
C ASP A 35 2.39 3.26 -8.73
N PRO A 36 1.21 3.92 -8.63
CA PRO A 36 -0.10 3.29 -8.83
C PRO A 36 -0.22 2.53 -10.15
N ASP A 37 0.35 3.10 -11.22
CA ASP A 37 0.29 2.53 -12.56
C ASP A 37 1.20 1.29 -12.63
N ALA A 38 2.31 1.27 -11.89
CA ALA A 38 3.18 0.10 -11.79
C ALA A 38 2.50 -1.05 -11.04
N LEU A 39 1.82 -0.77 -9.92
CA LEU A 39 1.02 -1.78 -9.19
C LEU A 39 -0.12 -2.31 -10.06
N ASP A 40 -0.86 -1.43 -10.73
CA ASP A 40 -1.95 -1.86 -11.62
C ASP A 40 -1.41 -2.72 -12.76
N ASN A 41 -0.32 -2.30 -13.41
CA ASN A 41 0.33 -3.11 -14.46
C ASN A 41 0.85 -4.46 -13.94
N LEU A 42 1.32 -4.52 -12.69
CA LEU A 42 1.78 -5.76 -12.05
C LEU A 42 0.62 -6.74 -11.84
N PHE A 43 -0.53 -6.26 -11.37
CA PHE A 43 -1.70 -7.09 -11.10
C PHE A 43 -2.57 -7.35 -12.32
N ARG A 44 -2.48 -6.51 -13.37
CA ARG A 44 -3.22 -6.69 -14.63
C ARG A 44 -2.82 -7.95 -15.39
N ARG A 45 -1.66 -8.54 -15.09
CA ARG A 45 -1.10 -9.71 -15.81
C ARG A 45 -0.95 -10.97 -14.96
N GLY A 46 -1.33 -10.96 -13.68
CA GLY A 46 -1.22 -12.16 -12.84
C GLY A 46 -1.82 -12.02 -11.45
N THR A 47 -2.00 -13.16 -10.79
CA THR A 47 -2.23 -13.23 -9.35
C THR A 47 -0.89 -13.09 -8.63
N GLY A 48 -0.82 -12.20 -7.64
CA GLY A 48 0.44 -11.88 -7.00
C GLY A 48 0.26 -11.11 -5.71
N ARG A 49 1.36 -10.96 -4.99
CA ARG A 49 1.45 -10.18 -3.76
C ARG A 49 2.75 -9.38 -3.77
N VAL A 50 2.65 -8.09 -3.47
CA VAL A 50 3.80 -7.19 -3.31
C VAL A 50 3.95 -6.92 -1.82
N ALA A 51 5.13 -7.20 -1.28
CA ALA A 51 5.48 -6.80 0.06
C ALA A 51 6.63 -5.78 -0.03
N PHE A 52 6.48 -4.64 0.64
CA PHE A 52 7.50 -3.62 0.74
C PHE A 52 7.59 -3.11 2.17
N ARG A 53 8.76 -2.62 2.55
CA ARG A 53 8.98 -2.02 3.87
C ARG A 53 8.67 -0.53 3.80
N TYR A 54 7.83 -0.09 4.73
CA TYR A 54 7.50 1.30 4.98
C TYR A 54 7.77 1.59 6.44
N LEU A 55 8.80 2.39 6.73
CA LEU A 55 9.28 2.62 8.10
C LEU A 55 9.57 1.28 8.82
N ASP A 56 8.95 1.05 9.97
CA ASP A 56 9.01 -0.19 10.77
C ASP A 56 7.88 -1.18 10.45
N TYR A 57 7.24 -1.02 9.29
CA TYR A 57 6.15 -1.87 8.83
C TYR A 57 6.49 -2.58 7.54
N GLU A 58 6.02 -3.82 7.41
CA GLU A 58 5.92 -4.54 6.16
C GLU A 58 4.49 -4.41 5.64
N VAL A 59 4.34 -3.68 4.53
CA VAL A 59 3.07 -3.49 3.85
C VAL A 59 2.98 -4.50 2.72
N THR A 60 1.91 -5.29 2.74
CA THR A 60 1.67 -6.37 1.81
C THR A 60 0.37 -6.12 1.06
N VAL A 61 0.45 -5.98 -0.26
CA VAL A 61 -0.69 -5.74 -1.16
C VAL A 61 -0.88 -6.94 -2.06
N SER A 62 -2.10 -7.45 -2.16
CA SER A 62 -2.45 -8.57 -3.02
C SER A 62 -3.20 -8.11 -4.28
N SER A 63 -3.17 -8.95 -5.31
CA SER A 63 -3.94 -8.74 -6.55
C SER A 63 -5.46 -8.73 -6.34
N SER A 64 -5.96 -9.21 -5.20
CA SER A 64 -7.38 -9.15 -4.82
C SER A 64 -7.78 -7.80 -4.20
N GLY A 65 -6.82 -6.91 -3.96
CA GLY A 65 -7.05 -5.62 -3.29
C GLY A 65 -6.92 -5.69 -1.77
N ASP A 66 -6.58 -6.85 -1.20
CA ASP A 66 -6.30 -6.96 0.23
C ASP A 66 -4.94 -6.34 0.54
N VAL A 67 -4.94 -5.42 1.50
CA VAL A 67 -3.74 -4.79 2.07
C VAL A 67 -3.59 -5.29 3.52
N SER A 68 -2.39 -5.75 3.87
CA SER A 68 -2.03 -6.20 5.21
C SER A 68 -0.77 -5.47 5.67
N ILE A 69 -0.76 -5.02 6.92
CA ILE A 69 0.37 -4.30 7.50
C ILE A 69 0.83 -5.05 8.73
N GLU A 70 2.07 -5.51 8.69
CA GLU A 70 2.73 -6.19 9.78
C GLU A 70 3.82 -5.29 10.35
N THR A 71 3.88 -5.14 11.67
CA THR A 71 5.00 -4.43 12.29
C THR A 71 6.21 -5.37 12.25
N LEU A 72 7.31 -4.88 11.69
CA LEU A 72 8.62 -5.52 11.81
C LEU A 72 9.08 -5.33 13.25
N GLY A 73 8.50 -6.09 14.17
CA GLY A 73 8.96 -6.12 15.55
C GLY A 73 10.42 -6.59 15.57
N ASP A 74 11.29 -5.82 16.23
CA ASP A 74 12.64 -6.24 16.58
C ASP A 74 12.59 -7.66 17.16
N ARG A 75 13.18 -8.63 16.45
CA ARG A 75 13.29 -10.01 16.94
C ARG A 75 14.39 -10.14 17.97
#